data_AF-A0A7L3Q808-F1
#
_entry.id   AF-A0A7L3Q808-F1
#
_cell.length_a   1.000
_cell.length_b   1.000
_cell.length_c   1.000
_cell.angle_alpha   90.00
_cell.angle_beta   90.00
_cell.angle_gamma   90.00
#
_symmetry.space_group_name_H-M   'P 1'
#
loop_
_entity.id
_entity.type
_entity.pdbx_description
1 polymer ?
#
loop_
_entity_poly.entity_id
_entity_poly.type
_entity_poly.pdbx_seq_one_letter_code
_entity_poly.pdbx_strand_id
1 'polypeptide(L)'
;KWKSLYQIQVERKRIMRETCSKYKSNNRRIITPYHVSRIFVEDKYRVLYCEVPKAGCSNWKRVLMVLNGLASSTKDIQHNTVHYGNFLKRLDAFDHKGIYHRLNTYTKMLFIREPFEKLVSAFRDKFEHPNNYYHPVFGKAIISRYRVNATKEALRTGSGVKFKEFIQYLLDVHRPVGMDIHWDHVNRLCSPCLIDYDFVGKFESMEDDANFFLHLIGAPQNLTFPKFKDRHSNEERTTTKITQQYFAQLSPSQRQQSYDFYYMDYLMFNYSKP
;
A
#
# COMPACT_ATOMS: atom_id res chain seq x y z
N LYS A 1 -2.27 26.17 -9.65
CA LYS A 1 -2.42 24.80 -9.10
C LYS A 1 -1.14 23.97 -9.22
N TRP A 2 -0.62 23.69 -10.43
CA TRP A 2 0.58 22.85 -10.62
C TRP A 2 1.85 23.27 -9.88
N LYS A 3 2.14 24.58 -9.82
CA LYS A 3 3.29 25.11 -9.05
C LYS A 3 3.26 24.68 -7.57
N SER A 4 2.08 24.67 -6.94
CA SER A 4 1.92 24.25 -5.54
C SER A 4 2.17 22.74 -5.38
N LEU A 5 1.58 21.91 -6.26
CA LEU A 5 1.78 20.46 -6.23
C LEU A 5 3.25 20.07 -6.49
N TYR A 6 3.96 20.81 -7.34
CA TYR A 6 5.40 20.62 -7.52
C TYR A 6 6.18 20.87 -6.22
N GLN A 7 5.89 21.97 -5.50
CA GLN A 7 6.54 22.25 -4.22
C GLN A 7 6.23 21.18 -3.16
N ILE A 8 4.99 20.68 -3.12
CA ILE A 8 4.61 19.55 -2.26
C ILE A 8 5.45 18.31 -2.58
N GLN A 9 5.69 17.99 -3.86
CA GLN A 9 6.52 16.85 -4.25
C GLN A 9 8.00 17.05 -3.90
N VAL A 10 8.54 18.27 -4.05
CA VAL A 10 9.90 18.61 -3.60
C VAL A 10 10.03 18.33 -2.10
N GLU A 11 9.08 18.80 -1.31
CA GLU A 11 9.11 18.64 0.14
C GLU A 11 8.95 17.18 0.58
N ARG A 12 8.01 16.42 0.00
CA ARG A 12 7.83 14.99 0.28
C ARG A 12 9.13 14.20 0.01
N LYS A 13 9.80 14.48 -1.11
CA LYS A 13 11.09 13.84 -1.45
C LYS A 13 12.21 14.25 -0.51
N ARG A 14 12.27 15.54 -0.12
CA ARG A 14 13.26 16.05 0.84
C ARG A 14 13.16 15.29 2.16
N ILE A 15 11.98 15.21 2.76
CA ILE A 15 11.75 14.53 4.04
C ILE A 15 12.10 13.04 3.95
N MET A 16 11.69 12.37 2.87
CA MET A 16 12.01 10.96 2.64
C MET A 16 13.52 10.75 2.57
N ARG A 17 14.26 11.57 1.80
CA ARG A 17 15.72 11.50 1.66
C ARG A 17 16.46 11.80 2.97
N GLU A 18 16.00 12.78 3.73
CA GLU A 18 16.55 13.13 5.04
C GLU A 18 16.35 12.00 6.06
N THR A 19 15.14 11.45 6.11
CA THR A 19 14.82 10.29 6.95
C THR A 19 15.72 9.12 6.57
N CYS A 20 15.79 8.77 5.29
CA CYS A 20 16.67 7.70 4.83
C CYS A 20 18.14 7.96 5.19
N SER A 21 18.61 9.21 5.13
CA SER A 21 20.00 9.54 5.48
C SER A 21 20.30 9.43 6.97
N LYS A 22 19.33 9.70 7.84
CA LYS A 22 19.46 9.49 9.30
C LYS A 22 19.55 8.02 9.69
N TYR A 23 18.82 7.15 8.99
CA TYR A 23 18.76 5.70 9.27
C TYR A 23 19.61 4.87 8.28
N LYS A 24 20.60 5.47 7.62
CA LYS A 24 21.51 4.77 6.71
C LYS A 24 22.50 3.90 7.49
N SER A 25 22.56 2.62 7.14
CA SER A 25 23.75 1.79 7.31
C SER A 25 24.71 2.03 6.13
N ASN A 26 26.01 2.15 6.41
CA ASN A 26 27.09 2.50 5.46
C ASN A 26 27.41 1.44 4.38
N ASN A 27 26.58 0.40 4.23
CA ASN A 27 26.84 -0.66 3.24
C ASN A 27 26.44 -0.24 1.82
N ARG A 28 27.27 -0.63 0.83
CA ARG A 28 26.92 -0.53 -0.59
C ARG A 28 25.60 -1.27 -0.83
N ARG A 29 24.58 -0.52 -1.24
CA ARG A 29 23.21 -1.01 -1.42
C ARG A 29 23.06 -1.62 -2.81
N ILE A 30 23.22 -2.95 -2.89
CA ILE A 30 22.90 -3.71 -4.10
C ILE A 30 21.38 -3.88 -4.16
N ILE A 31 20.75 -3.39 -5.23
CA ILE A 31 19.34 -3.65 -5.50
C ILE A 31 19.22 -5.09 -6.00
N THR A 32 18.39 -5.88 -5.31
CA THR A 32 18.11 -7.28 -5.62
C THR A 32 16.68 -7.37 -6.17
N PRO A 33 16.30 -8.46 -6.86
CA PRO A 33 14.93 -8.66 -7.33
C PRO A 33 13.88 -8.52 -6.22
N TYR A 34 14.21 -8.91 -4.98
CA TYR A 34 13.34 -8.75 -3.82
C TYR A 34 12.89 -7.29 -3.61
N HIS A 35 13.83 -6.34 -3.67
CA HIS A 35 13.56 -4.91 -3.47
C HIS A 35 12.63 -4.30 -4.53
N VAL A 36 12.54 -4.92 -5.72
CA VAL A 36 11.75 -4.41 -6.85
C VAL A 36 10.54 -5.29 -7.20
N SER A 37 10.29 -6.34 -6.43
CA SER A 37 9.20 -7.32 -6.64
C SER A 37 7.79 -6.75 -6.57
N ARG A 38 7.66 -5.53 -6.04
CA ARG A 38 6.40 -4.79 -5.92
C ARG A 38 6.25 -3.69 -6.96
N ILE A 39 7.23 -3.52 -7.84
CA ILE A 39 7.27 -2.46 -8.84
C ILE A 39 6.70 -2.99 -10.16
N PHE A 40 5.60 -2.41 -10.61
CA PHE A 40 5.06 -2.62 -11.95
C PHE A 40 5.75 -1.70 -12.96
N VAL A 41 5.92 -2.23 -14.17
CA VAL A 41 6.56 -1.54 -15.29
C VAL A 41 5.51 -1.20 -16.34
N GLU A 42 5.49 0.07 -16.73
CA GLU A 42 4.76 0.55 -17.91
C GLU A 42 5.80 1.20 -18.84
N ASP A 43 6.14 0.49 -19.92
CA ASP A 43 7.26 0.88 -20.80
C ASP A 43 6.91 2.07 -21.72
N LYS A 44 5.63 2.27 -22.09
CA LYS A 44 5.23 3.27 -23.09
C LYS A 44 5.42 4.72 -22.60
N TYR A 45 5.03 4.98 -21.36
CA TYR A 45 5.21 6.26 -20.67
C TYR A 45 6.41 6.23 -19.71
N ARG A 46 7.18 5.14 -19.71
CA ARG A 46 8.40 4.94 -18.90
C ARG A 46 8.12 5.16 -17.41
N VAL A 47 7.13 4.44 -16.87
CA VAL A 47 6.70 4.54 -15.47
C VAL A 47 7.05 3.27 -14.70
N LEU A 48 7.53 3.47 -13.48
CA LEU A 48 7.68 2.43 -12.46
C LEU A 48 6.74 2.73 -11.29
N TYR A 49 5.78 1.85 -11.02
CA TYR A 49 4.82 2.01 -9.94
C TYR A 49 5.05 0.97 -8.84
N CYS A 50 5.45 1.40 -7.64
CA CYS A 50 5.50 0.51 -6.49
C CYS A 50 4.12 0.32 -5.85
N GLU A 51 3.66 -0.93 -5.80
CA GLU A 51 2.36 -1.27 -5.25
C GLU A 51 2.35 -1.34 -3.73
N VAL A 52 1.73 -0.34 -3.12
CA VAL A 52 1.31 -0.36 -1.70
C VAL A 52 -0.16 -0.75 -1.61
N PRO A 53 -0.50 -1.92 -1.04
CA PRO A 53 -1.89 -2.30 -0.85
C PRO A 53 -2.64 -1.29 0.03
N LYS A 54 -3.93 -1.11 -0.26
CA LYS A 54 -4.86 -0.19 0.44
C LYS A 54 -4.55 1.30 0.29
N ALA A 55 -3.63 1.66 -0.60
CA ALA A 55 -3.33 3.03 -1.03
C ALA A 55 -3.79 3.31 -2.47
N GLY A 56 -4.92 2.72 -2.90
CA GLY A 56 -5.47 2.91 -4.27
C GLY A 56 -4.84 2.02 -5.34
N CYS A 57 -4.08 1.00 -4.95
CA CYS A 57 -3.31 0.13 -5.85
C CYS A 57 -4.09 -0.48 -7.02
N SER A 58 -5.31 -0.95 -6.78
CA SER A 58 -6.12 -1.57 -7.84
C SER A 58 -6.47 -0.58 -8.95
N ASN A 59 -6.79 0.66 -8.58
CA ASN A 59 -7.08 1.72 -9.55
C ASN A 59 -5.81 2.20 -10.26
N TRP A 60 -4.66 2.25 -9.58
CA TRP A 60 -3.38 2.50 -10.26
C TRP A 60 -3.05 1.43 -11.29
N LYS A 61 -3.25 0.15 -10.97
CA LYS A 61 -3.08 -0.92 -11.95
C LYS A 61 -3.99 -0.76 -13.17
N ARG A 62 -5.26 -0.37 -12.98
CA ARG A 62 -6.17 -0.05 -14.09
C ARG A 62 -5.63 1.08 -14.95
N VAL A 63 -5.11 2.14 -14.33
CA VAL A 63 -4.46 3.26 -15.04
C VAL A 63 -3.27 2.76 -15.86
N LEU A 64 -2.39 1.93 -15.30
CA LEU A 64 -1.26 1.35 -16.05
C LEU A 64 -1.72 0.48 -17.23
N MET A 65 -2.82 -0.27 -17.07
CA MET A 65 -3.43 -1.06 -18.15
C MET A 65 -4.08 -0.21 -19.24
N VAL A 66 -4.55 1.00 -18.93
CA VAL A 66 -5.02 1.93 -19.98
C VAL A 66 -3.82 2.59 -20.66
N LEU A 67 -2.80 3.01 -19.89
CA LEU A 67 -1.58 3.62 -20.43
C LEU A 67 -0.87 2.68 -21.42
N ASN A 68 -0.73 1.40 -21.08
CA ASN A 68 -0.08 0.43 -21.97
C ASN A 68 -0.97 -0.06 -23.14
N GLY A 69 -2.21 0.46 -23.26
CA GLY A 69 -3.12 0.15 -24.36
C GLY A 69 -3.88 -1.18 -24.23
N LEU A 70 -3.89 -1.82 -23.05
CA LEU A 70 -4.67 -3.05 -22.83
C LEU A 70 -6.18 -2.81 -22.66
N ALA A 71 -6.58 -1.57 -22.38
CA ALA A 71 -7.98 -1.17 -22.27
C ALA A 71 -8.17 0.30 -22.69
N SER A 72 -9.37 0.63 -23.18
CA SER A 72 -9.76 1.99 -23.53
C SER A 72 -10.17 2.84 -22.31
N SER A 73 -10.67 2.20 -21.25
CA SER A 73 -11.17 2.86 -20.05
C SER A 73 -10.88 2.03 -18.81
N THR A 74 -10.62 2.73 -17.70
CA THR A 74 -10.40 2.08 -16.40
C THR A 74 -11.68 1.46 -15.83
N LYS A 75 -12.87 1.89 -16.29
CA LYS A 75 -14.16 1.36 -15.85
C LYS A 75 -14.44 -0.04 -16.38
N ASP A 76 -13.83 -0.41 -17.50
CA ASP A 76 -14.09 -1.69 -18.18
C ASP A 76 -13.27 -2.83 -17.55
N ILE A 77 -12.34 -2.51 -16.65
CA ILE A 77 -11.39 -3.45 -16.07
C ILE A 77 -11.91 -3.96 -14.72
N GLN A 78 -12.33 -5.22 -14.71
CA GLN A 78 -12.83 -5.91 -13.52
C GLN A 78 -11.74 -6.17 -12.47
N HIS A 79 -12.14 -6.28 -11.20
CA HIS A 79 -11.22 -6.52 -10.08
C HIS A 79 -10.29 -7.72 -10.30
N ASN A 80 -10.85 -8.86 -10.72
CA ASN A 80 -10.07 -10.09 -10.90
C ASN A 80 -9.03 -9.94 -12.01
N THR A 81 -9.36 -9.23 -13.09
CA THR A 81 -8.45 -8.90 -14.20
C THR A 81 -7.23 -8.13 -13.69
N VAL A 82 -7.45 -7.13 -12.81
CA VAL A 82 -6.39 -6.31 -12.23
C VAL A 82 -5.40 -7.10 -11.37
N HIS A 83 -5.89 -8.11 -10.64
CA HIS A 83 -5.09 -8.81 -9.62
C HIS A 83 -4.54 -10.16 -10.07
N TYR A 84 -5.23 -10.86 -10.97
CA TYR A 84 -4.91 -12.24 -11.35
C TYR A 84 -4.66 -12.44 -12.85
N GLY A 85 -4.89 -11.40 -13.66
CA GLY A 85 -4.74 -11.49 -15.11
C GLY A 85 -3.30 -11.48 -15.64
N ASN A 86 -2.30 -11.23 -14.78
CA ASN A 86 -0.87 -11.14 -15.15
C ASN A 86 -0.55 -10.19 -16.33
N PHE A 87 -1.40 -9.19 -16.54
CA PHE A 87 -1.29 -8.23 -17.64
C PHE A 87 -0.20 -7.17 -17.47
N LEU A 88 0.21 -6.90 -16.23
CA LEU A 88 1.23 -5.91 -15.90
C LEU A 88 2.55 -6.61 -15.55
N LYS A 89 3.62 -6.23 -16.25
CA LYS A 89 4.97 -6.74 -15.97
C LYS A 89 5.47 -6.17 -14.65
N ARG A 90 6.15 -7.01 -13.87
CA ARG A 90 6.88 -6.57 -12.68
C ARG A 90 8.34 -6.39 -13.00
N LEU A 91 9.00 -5.50 -12.28
CA LEU A 91 10.40 -5.14 -12.52
C LEU A 91 11.35 -6.30 -12.20
N ASP A 92 11.00 -7.16 -11.23
CA ASP A 92 11.75 -8.37 -10.87
C ASP A 92 11.70 -9.48 -11.94
N ALA A 93 10.86 -9.35 -12.96
CA ALA A 93 10.83 -10.27 -14.10
C ALA A 93 11.91 -9.95 -15.16
N PHE A 94 12.64 -8.83 -15.02
CA PHE A 94 13.72 -8.44 -15.92
C PHE A 94 15.09 -8.90 -15.37
N ASP A 95 16.07 -9.03 -16.26
CA ASP A 95 17.45 -9.28 -15.86
C ASP A 95 18.07 -8.05 -15.15
N HIS A 96 19.26 -8.23 -14.55
CA HIS A 96 19.94 -7.14 -13.83
C HIS A 96 20.12 -5.87 -14.66
N LYS A 97 20.46 -6.00 -15.96
CA LYS A 97 20.62 -4.86 -16.87
C LYS A 97 19.27 -4.16 -17.11
N GLY A 98 18.21 -4.92 -17.36
CA GLY A 98 16.86 -4.40 -17.58
C GLY A 98 16.27 -3.72 -16.35
N ILE A 99 16.53 -4.24 -15.15
CA ILE A 99 16.17 -3.60 -13.88
C ILE A 99 16.88 -2.26 -13.76
N TYR A 100 18.21 -2.25 -13.88
CA TYR A 100 19.02 -1.04 -13.67
C TYR A 100 18.72 0.04 -14.71
N HIS A 101 18.54 -0.34 -15.98
CA HIS A 101 18.15 0.59 -17.04
C HIS A 101 16.85 1.32 -16.71
N ARG A 102 15.82 0.60 -16.26
CA ARG A 102 14.52 1.19 -15.93
C ARG A 102 14.59 2.04 -14.67
N LEU A 103 15.25 1.57 -13.61
CA LEU A 103 15.43 2.37 -12.39
C LEU A 103 16.07 3.73 -12.68
N ASN A 104 17.03 3.78 -13.62
CA ASN A 104 17.74 5.01 -13.97
C ASN A 104 16.99 5.90 -14.97
N THR A 105 16.13 5.34 -15.82
CA THR A 105 15.57 6.09 -16.96
C THR A 105 14.07 6.28 -16.92
N TYR A 106 13.35 5.61 -16.00
CA TYR A 106 11.89 5.68 -15.89
C TYR A 106 11.48 6.53 -14.69
N THR A 107 10.32 7.18 -14.78
CA THR A 107 9.74 7.94 -13.66
C THR A 107 9.18 6.97 -12.62
N LYS A 108 9.68 7.04 -11.39
CA LYS A 108 9.34 6.16 -10.28
C LYS A 108 8.29 6.80 -9.38
N MET A 109 7.12 6.18 -9.26
CA MET A 109 6.03 6.66 -8.43
C MET A 109 5.69 5.69 -7.29
N LEU A 110 5.32 6.28 -6.16
CA LEU A 110 4.84 5.60 -4.97
C LEU A 110 3.59 6.32 -4.48
N PHE A 111 2.51 5.59 -4.24
CA PHE A 111 1.32 6.12 -3.57
C PHE A 111 1.17 5.47 -2.21
N ILE A 112 1.06 6.31 -1.20
CA ILE A 112 0.99 5.92 0.21
C ILE A 112 -0.34 6.35 0.81
N ARG A 113 -0.60 5.88 2.02
CA ARG A 113 -1.76 6.23 2.82
C ARG A 113 -1.34 6.34 4.28
N GLU A 114 -2.06 7.15 5.05
CA GLU A 114 -1.91 7.24 6.49
C GLU A 114 -1.85 5.81 7.10
N PRO A 115 -0.81 5.47 7.90
CA PRO A 115 -0.55 4.09 8.27
C PRO A 115 -1.69 3.37 9.00
N PHE A 116 -2.40 4.04 9.90
CA PHE A 116 -3.52 3.48 10.62
C PHE A 116 -4.77 3.34 9.75
N GLU A 117 -5.03 4.29 8.85
CA GLU A 117 -6.11 4.17 7.88
C GLU A 117 -5.86 3.01 6.90
N LYS A 118 -4.61 2.83 6.47
CA LYS A 118 -4.18 1.68 5.66
C LYS A 118 -4.43 0.38 6.42
N LEU A 119 -4.06 0.33 7.70
CA LEU A 119 -4.25 -0.84 8.55
C LEU A 119 -5.73 -1.20 8.74
N VAL A 120 -6.57 -0.22 9.08
CA VAL A 120 -8.01 -0.42 9.24
C VAL A 120 -8.64 -0.80 7.92
N SER A 121 -8.24 -0.18 6.80
CA SER A 121 -8.70 -0.60 5.47
C SER A 121 -8.32 -2.04 5.13
N ALA A 122 -7.17 -2.54 5.59
CA ALA A 122 -6.80 -3.94 5.44
C ALA A 122 -7.68 -4.85 6.30
N PHE A 123 -7.87 -4.51 7.58
CA PHE A 123 -8.71 -5.28 8.49
C PHE A 123 -10.14 -5.43 7.95
N ARG A 124 -10.78 -4.30 7.59
CA ARG A 124 -12.14 -4.27 7.04
C ARG A 124 -12.29 -5.13 5.79
N ASP A 125 -11.32 -5.05 4.87
CA ASP A 125 -11.34 -5.85 3.64
C ASP A 125 -11.11 -7.35 3.86
N LYS A 126 -10.33 -7.74 4.88
CA LYS A 126 -9.91 -9.14 5.07
C LYS A 126 -10.73 -9.93 6.07
N PHE A 127 -11.35 -9.26 7.06
CA PHE A 127 -11.93 -9.93 8.22
C PHE A 127 -13.39 -9.58 8.52
N GLU A 128 -13.95 -8.51 7.93
CA GLU A 128 -15.36 -8.13 8.14
C GLU A 128 -16.32 -8.76 7.13
N HIS A 129 -15.77 -9.33 6.05
CA HIS A 129 -16.53 -9.96 4.97
C HIS A 129 -16.10 -11.41 4.77
N PRO A 130 -16.98 -12.29 4.29
CA PRO A 130 -16.59 -13.66 3.94
C PRO A 130 -15.35 -13.70 3.06
N ASN A 131 -14.31 -14.39 3.54
CA ASN A 131 -13.02 -14.46 2.85
C ASN A 131 -12.43 -15.87 2.92
N ASN A 132 -12.36 -16.54 1.77
CA ASN A 132 -11.94 -17.94 1.65
C ASN A 132 -10.44 -18.18 1.89
N TYR A 133 -9.63 -17.12 1.94
CA TYR A 133 -8.19 -17.24 2.23
C TYR A 133 -7.85 -16.69 3.62
N TYR A 134 -8.26 -15.46 3.91
CA TYR A 134 -7.85 -14.78 5.14
C TYR A 134 -8.53 -15.36 6.38
N HIS A 135 -9.78 -15.82 6.31
CA HIS A 135 -10.41 -16.44 7.48
C HIS A 135 -9.76 -17.79 7.82
N PRO A 136 -9.58 -18.74 6.87
CA PRO A 136 -8.94 -20.00 7.20
C PRO A 136 -7.47 -19.87 7.61
N VAL A 137 -6.69 -19.01 6.94
CA VAL A 137 -5.24 -18.91 7.18
C VAL A 137 -4.93 -18.03 8.38
N PHE A 138 -5.43 -16.78 8.39
CA PHE A 138 -5.12 -15.82 9.45
C PHE A 138 -6.17 -15.84 10.55
N GLY A 139 -7.46 -15.84 10.20
CA GLY A 139 -8.54 -15.69 11.15
C GLY A 139 -8.57 -16.80 12.20
N LYS A 140 -8.42 -18.06 11.78
CA LYS A 140 -8.31 -19.20 12.71
C LYS A 140 -7.13 -19.04 13.67
N ALA A 141 -5.95 -18.72 13.14
CA ALA A 141 -4.74 -18.59 13.94
C ALA A 141 -4.83 -17.42 14.95
N ILE A 142 -5.42 -16.30 14.54
CA ILE A 142 -5.66 -15.14 15.40
C ILE A 142 -6.67 -15.50 16.51
N ILE A 143 -7.83 -16.04 16.14
CA ILE A 143 -8.87 -16.40 17.11
C ILE A 143 -8.35 -17.45 18.09
N SER A 144 -7.70 -18.49 17.59
CA SER A 144 -7.18 -19.57 18.44
C SER A 144 -6.13 -19.10 19.45
N ARG A 145 -5.36 -18.06 19.14
CA ARG A 145 -4.28 -17.58 20.00
C ARG A 145 -4.72 -16.48 20.97
N TYR A 146 -5.59 -15.57 20.54
CA TYR A 146 -5.87 -14.35 21.30
C TYR A 146 -7.31 -14.26 21.85
N ARG A 147 -8.25 -15.08 21.37
CA ARG A 147 -9.64 -15.03 21.86
C ARG A 147 -9.83 -15.96 23.06
N VAL A 148 -10.13 -15.36 24.20
CA VAL A 148 -10.61 -16.10 25.38
C VAL A 148 -12.01 -16.65 25.10
N ASN A 149 -12.24 -17.93 25.41
CA ASN A 149 -13.52 -18.63 25.24
C ASN A 149 -14.07 -18.58 23.81
N ALA A 150 -13.22 -18.84 22.82
CA ALA A 150 -13.64 -18.91 21.42
C ALA A 150 -14.67 -20.03 21.17
N THR A 151 -15.74 -19.73 20.42
CA THR A 151 -16.72 -20.75 20.03
C THR A 151 -16.09 -21.76 19.07
N LYS A 152 -16.59 -23.00 19.09
CA LYS A 152 -16.17 -24.06 18.14
C LYS A 152 -16.31 -23.59 16.68
N GLU A 153 -17.37 -22.85 16.39
CA GLU A 153 -17.60 -22.29 15.06
C GLU A 153 -16.51 -21.29 14.67
N ALA A 154 -16.19 -20.32 15.53
CA ALA A 154 -15.17 -19.32 15.25
C ALA A 154 -13.78 -19.95 15.04
N LEU A 155 -13.45 -21.00 15.81
CA LEU A 155 -12.21 -21.77 15.62
C LEU A 155 -12.22 -22.57 14.31
N ARG A 156 -13.39 -23.08 13.89
CA ARG A 156 -13.55 -23.86 12.66
C ARG A 156 -13.54 -23.00 11.40
N THR A 157 -14.10 -21.79 11.44
CA THR A 157 -14.24 -20.91 10.26
C THR A 157 -13.14 -19.85 10.20
N GLY A 158 -12.66 -19.38 11.35
CA GLY A 158 -11.80 -18.20 11.43
C GLY A 158 -12.54 -16.88 11.20
N SER A 159 -13.87 -16.89 11.15
CA SER A 159 -14.69 -15.69 10.91
C SER A 159 -14.89 -14.87 12.18
N GLY A 160 -15.12 -13.56 11.98
CA GLY A 160 -15.45 -12.64 13.06
C GLY A 160 -14.27 -12.30 13.96
N VAL A 161 -13.04 -12.26 13.41
CA VAL A 161 -11.86 -11.72 14.09
C VAL A 161 -12.16 -10.30 14.57
N LYS A 162 -11.83 -9.99 15.83
CA LYS A 162 -11.98 -8.63 16.37
C LYS A 162 -10.75 -7.79 16.08
N PHE A 163 -10.92 -6.48 15.90
CA PHE A 163 -9.79 -5.59 15.62
C PHE A 163 -8.71 -5.64 16.71
N LYS A 164 -9.10 -5.71 17.98
CA LYS A 164 -8.16 -5.87 19.10
C LYS A 164 -7.31 -7.15 19.00
N GLU A 165 -7.90 -8.27 18.57
CA GLU A 165 -7.20 -9.54 18.36
C GLU A 165 -6.23 -9.44 17.18
N PHE A 166 -6.63 -8.73 16.11
CA PHE A 166 -5.75 -8.45 14.98
C PHE A 166 -4.57 -7.54 15.38
N ILE A 167 -4.77 -6.55 16.24
CA ILE A 167 -3.66 -5.73 16.76
C ILE A 167 -2.72 -6.56 17.65
N GLN A 168 -3.26 -7.43 18.52
CA GLN A 168 -2.43 -8.35 19.29
C GLN A 168 -1.59 -9.25 18.38
N TYR A 169 -2.18 -9.77 17.31
CA TYR A 169 -1.47 -10.52 16.28
C TYR A 169 -0.32 -9.72 15.63
N LEU A 170 -0.55 -8.45 15.33
CA LEU A 170 0.45 -7.59 14.70
C LEU A 170 1.59 -7.18 15.62
N LEU A 171 1.34 -7.10 16.93
CA LEU A 171 2.35 -6.74 17.92
C LEU A 171 3.08 -7.96 18.49
N ASP A 172 2.59 -9.18 18.25
CA ASP A 172 3.24 -10.42 18.68
C ASP A 172 4.48 -10.73 17.82
N VAL A 173 5.66 -10.78 18.44
CA VAL A 173 6.92 -11.15 17.78
C VAL A 173 6.95 -12.62 17.35
N HIS A 174 6.15 -13.47 18.00
CA HIS A 174 5.95 -14.88 17.71
C HIS A 174 4.59 -15.14 17.03
N ARG A 175 4.09 -14.18 16.24
CA ARG A 175 2.81 -14.29 15.54
C ARG A 175 2.71 -15.61 14.74
N PRO A 176 1.54 -16.27 14.77
CA PRO A 176 1.41 -17.67 14.32
C PRO A 176 1.49 -17.91 12.81
N VAL A 177 1.35 -16.89 11.95
CA VAL A 177 1.36 -17.07 10.49
C VAL A 177 2.50 -16.27 9.84
N GLY A 178 2.52 -14.96 10.06
CA GLY A 178 3.55 -14.08 9.50
C GLY A 178 3.00 -12.74 9.05
N MET A 179 3.85 -11.94 8.42
CA MET A 179 3.45 -10.64 7.93
C MET A 179 2.83 -10.75 6.53
N ASP A 180 1.66 -10.14 6.32
CA ASP A 180 1.03 -10.02 5.01
C ASP A 180 1.26 -8.61 4.46
N ILE A 181 1.39 -8.51 3.14
CA ILE A 181 1.63 -7.27 2.41
C ILE A 181 0.60 -6.16 2.71
N HIS A 182 -0.65 -6.49 3.08
CA HIS A 182 -1.71 -5.50 3.28
C HIS A 182 -1.52 -4.67 4.55
N TRP A 183 -0.89 -5.23 5.57
CA TRP A 183 -0.55 -4.55 6.83
C TRP A 183 0.96 -4.42 7.03
N ASP A 184 1.74 -4.62 5.97
CA ASP A 184 3.17 -4.38 6.00
C ASP A 184 3.54 -2.89 5.86
N HIS A 185 4.76 -2.55 6.24
CA HIS A 185 5.32 -1.20 6.16
C HIS A 185 5.60 -0.83 4.71
N VAL A 186 5.29 0.41 4.35
CA VAL A 186 5.63 0.96 3.03
C VAL A 186 7.14 0.94 2.83
N ASN A 187 7.92 1.28 3.87
CA ASN A 187 9.38 1.27 3.80
C ASN A 187 9.96 -0.10 3.39
N ARG A 188 9.28 -1.19 3.76
CA ARG A 188 9.71 -2.56 3.45
C ARG A 188 9.22 -3.00 2.08
N LEU A 189 7.96 -2.69 1.76
CA LEU A 189 7.34 -3.03 0.48
C LEU A 189 8.02 -2.35 -0.71
N CYS A 190 8.45 -1.10 -0.53
CA CYS A 190 8.91 -0.25 -1.64
C CYS A 190 10.35 0.24 -1.49
N SER A 191 11.04 -0.05 -0.39
CA SER A 191 12.47 0.29 -0.23
C SER A 191 12.85 1.73 -0.64
N PRO A 192 12.13 2.77 -0.19
CA PRO A 192 12.37 4.18 -0.58
C PRO A 192 13.76 4.73 -0.20
N CYS A 193 14.50 4.02 0.65
CA CYS A 193 15.90 4.37 0.93
C CYS A 193 16.90 3.68 -0.02
N LEU A 194 16.46 2.71 -0.82
CA LEU A 194 17.24 2.05 -1.88
C LEU A 194 16.87 2.57 -3.27
N ILE A 195 15.62 3.00 -3.44
CA ILE A 195 15.05 3.45 -4.71
C ILE A 195 14.69 4.92 -4.59
N ASP A 196 15.29 5.77 -5.44
CA ASP A 196 15.00 7.20 -5.46
C ASP A 196 13.69 7.44 -6.21
N TYR A 197 12.58 7.55 -5.50
CA TYR A 197 11.26 7.82 -6.11
C TYR A 197 11.16 9.26 -6.60
N ASP A 198 10.69 9.44 -7.83
CA ASP A 198 10.51 10.74 -8.47
C ASP A 198 9.21 11.43 -8.03
N PHE A 199 8.22 10.64 -7.61
CA PHE A 199 6.89 11.09 -7.20
C PHE A 199 6.35 10.29 -6.01
N VAL A 200 5.85 11.01 -4.99
CA VAL A 200 5.19 10.43 -3.81
C VAL A 200 3.79 11.01 -3.70
N GLY A 201 2.78 10.22 -4.07
CA GLY A 201 1.37 10.57 -3.92
C GLY A 201 0.80 10.10 -2.58
N LYS A 202 -0.21 10.80 -2.07
CA LYS A 202 -0.93 10.44 -0.84
C LYS A 202 -2.38 10.08 -1.16
N PHE A 203 -2.92 9.06 -0.49
CA PHE A 203 -4.30 8.64 -0.64
C PHE A 203 -5.28 9.73 -0.23
N GLU A 204 -4.90 10.52 0.77
CA GLU A 204 -5.67 11.65 1.28
C GLU A 204 -5.83 12.77 0.23
N SER A 205 -4.87 12.90 -0.69
CA SER A 205 -4.87 13.85 -1.81
C SER A 205 -4.88 13.16 -3.18
N MET A 206 -5.48 11.95 -3.27
CA MET A 206 -5.36 11.06 -4.43
C MET A 206 -5.76 11.72 -5.74
N GLU A 207 -6.86 12.49 -5.76
CA GLU A 207 -7.35 13.12 -7.00
C GLU A 207 -6.34 14.13 -7.56
N ASP A 208 -5.84 15.04 -6.73
CA ASP A 208 -4.89 16.06 -7.16
C ASP A 208 -3.52 15.45 -7.50
N ASP A 209 -3.03 14.53 -6.67
CA ASP A 209 -1.74 13.88 -6.89
C ASP A 209 -1.75 13.00 -8.13
N ALA A 210 -2.81 12.24 -8.36
CA ALA A 210 -2.89 11.36 -9.52
C ALA A 210 -3.02 12.16 -10.83
N ASN A 211 -3.87 13.20 -10.84
CA ASN A 211 -4.00 14.07 -12.01
C ASN A 211 -2.69 14.83 -12.29
N PHE A 212 -1.96 15.24 -11.25
CA PHE A 212 -0.65 15.84 -11.43
C PHE A 212 0.37 14.87 -12.00
N PHE A 213 0.43 13.65 -11.46
CA PHE A 213 1.32 12.63 -11.97
C PHE A 213 1.04 12.31 -13.44
N LEU A 214 -0.23 12.11 -13.80
CA LEU A 214 -0.64 11.84 -15.18
C LEU A 214 -0.26 12.99 -16.13
N HIS A 215 -0.41 14.23 -15.69
CA HIS A 215 0.05 15.40 -16.44
C HIS A 215 1.59 15.39 -16.63
N LEU A 216 2.35 15.09 -15.58
CA LEU A 216 3.83 15.09 -15.63
C LEU A 216 4.38 14.05 -16.61
N ILE A 217 3.75 12.89 -16.73
CA ILE A 217 4.19 11.83 -17.65
C ILE A 217 3.66 12.01 -19.08
N GLY A 218 2.87 13.06 -19.35
CA GLY A 218 2.25 13.29 -20.65
C GLY A 218 1.17 12.26 -21.00
N ALA A 219 0.45 11.73 -20.00
CA ALA A 219 -0.66 10.81 -20.23
C ALA A 219 -1.79 11.46 -21.06
N PRO A 220 -2.64 10.65 -21.73
CA PRO A 220 -3.79 11.18 -22.48
C PRO A 220 -4.69 12.05 -21.59
N GLN A 221 -5.13 13.21 -22.10
CA GLN A 221 -5.91 14.18 -21.31
C GLN A 221 -7.25 13.65 -20.79
N ASN A 222 -7.82 12.64 -21.46
CA ASN A 222 -9.07 11.98 -21.06
C ASN A 222 -8.85 10.89 -19.99
N LEU A 223 -7.60 10.52 -19.68
CA LEU A 223 -7.29 9.55 -18.65
C LEU A 223 -7.20 10.27 -17.29
N THR A 224 -8.06 9.85 -16.36
CA THR A 224 -8.07 10.34 -14.98
C THR A 224 -8.04 9.17 -14.01
N PHE A 225 -7.65 9.44 -12.76
CA PHE A 225 -7.67 8.41 -11.73
C PHE A 225 -9.11 7.98 -11.41
N PRO A 226 -9.41 6.67 -11.39
CA PRO A 226 -10.77 6.19 -11.15
C PRO A 226 -11.26 6.55 -9.75
N LYS A 227 -12.44 7.18 -9.67
CA LYS A 227 -13.07 7.59 -8.40
C LYS A 227 -13.94 6.51 -7.74
N PHE A 228 -14.20 5.38 -8.40
CA PHE A 228 -15.03 4.31 -7.83
C PHE A 228 -14.26 3.48 -6.79
N LYS A 229 -15.00 2.86 -5.86
CA LYS A 229 -14.45 1.93 -4.87
C LYS A 229 -14.53 0.51 -5.44
N ASP A 230 -13.40 -0.18 -5.49
CA ASP A 230 -13.24 -1.44 -6.21
C ASP A 230 -13.98 -2.63 -5.54
N ARG A 231 -13.73 -2.86 -4.25
CA ARG A 231 -14.42 -3.89 -3.46
C ARG A 231 -15.31 -3.26 -2.39
N HIS A 232 -16.39 -3.94 -2.03
CA HIS A 232 -17.35 -3.47 -1.03
C HIS A 232 -17.83 -2.05 -1.35
N SER A 233 -18.22 -1.83 -2.61
CA SER A 233 -18.51 -0.50 -3.19
C SER A 233 -19.61 0.26 -2.46
N ASN A 234 -20.52 -0.46 -1.81
CA ASN A 234 -21.66 0.10 -1.09
C ASN A 234 -21.29 0.64 0.30
N GLU A 235 -20.08 0.36 0.78
CA GLU A 235 -19.60 0.86 2.07
C GLU A 235 -18.76 2.12 1.94
N GLU A 236 -18.82 2.97 2.95
CA GLU A 236 -17.91 4.11 3.07
C GLU A 236 -16.44 3.65 3.05
N ARG A 237 -15.60 4.44 2.37
CA ARG A 237 -14.14 4.26 2.44
C ARG A 237 -13.69 4.45 3.89
N THR A 238 -12.63 3.74 4.30
CA THR A 238 -11.98 4.06 5.57
C THR A 238 -11.58 5.53 5.56
N THR A 239 -11.94 6.25 6.62
CA THR A 239 -11.58 7.66 6.86
C THR A 239 -10.88 7.76 8.20
N THR A 240 -10.35 8.94 8.52
CA THR A 240 -9.77 9.22 9.83
C THR A 240 -10.77 8.97 10.96
N LYS A 241 -12.03 9.38 10.78
CA LYS A 241 -13.12 9.16 11.75
C LYS A 241 -13.38 7.67 12.01
N ILE A 242 -13.50 6.87 10.94
CA ILE A 242 -13.67 5.42 11.09
C ILE A 242 -12.46 4.82 11.80
N THR A 243 -11.25 5.21 11.39
CA THR A 243 -10.00 4.72 11.98
C THR A 243 -9.94 5.01 13.49
N GLN A 244 -10.32 6.21 13.92
CA GLN A 244 -10.42 6.56 15.34
C GLN A 244 -11.39 5.65 16.11
N GLN A 245 -12.51 5.23 15.53
CA GLN A 245 -13.45 4.30 16.16
C GLN A 245 -12.85 2.91 16.38
N TYR A 246 -12.02 2.40 15.46
CA TYR A 246 -11.32 1.13 15.65
C TYR A 246 -10.26 1.25 16.75
N PHE A 247 -9.46 2.31 16.72
CA PHE A 247 -8.40 2.52 17.72
C PHE A 247 -8.94 2.89 19.11
N ALA A 248 -10.16 3.42 19.22
CA ALA A 248 -10.83 3.64 20.50
C ALA A 248 -11.12 2.34 21.28
N GLN A 249 -11.13 1.18 20.61
CA GLN A 249 -11.29 -0.14 21.24
C GLN A 249 -10.02 -0.64 21.94
N LEU A 250 -8.89 0.04 21.75
CA LEU A 250 -7.56 -0.38 22.21
C LEU A 250 -7.14 0.40 23.46
N SER A 251 -6.30 -0.21 24.29
CA SER A 251 -5.68 0.50 25.42
C SER A 251 -4.68 1.57 24.93
N PRO A 252 -4.36 2.59 25.74
CA PRO A 252 -3.30 3.54 25.41
C PRO A 252 -1.97 2.88 25.02
N SER A 253 -1.57 1.82 25.74
CA SER A 253 -0.37 1.04 25.41
C SER A 253 -0.46 0.39 24.03
N GLN A 254 -1.58 -0.24 23.70
CA GLN A 254 -1.76 -0.88 22.38
C GLN A 254 -1.72 0.15 21.25
N ARG A 255 -2.29 1.35 21.46
CA ARG A 255 -2.23 2.46 20.48
C ARG A 255 -0.79 2.93 20.28
N GLN A 256 -0.05 3.15 21.37
CA GLN A 256 1.36 3.56 21.31
C GLN A 256 2.22 2.51 20.60
N GLN A 257 2.11 1.24 20.97
CA GLN A 257 2.84 0.15 20.31
C GLN A 257 2.49 0.00 18.83
N SER A 258 1.22 0.23 18.45
CA SER A 258 0.81 0.24 17.05
C SER A 258 1.45 1.41 16.28
N TYR A 259 1.58 2.58 16.91
CA TYR A 259 2.28 3.71 16.31
C TYR A 259 3.78 3.39 16.16
N ASP A 260 4.41 2.85 17.21
CA ASP A 260 5.82 2.47 17.20
C ASP A 260 6.13 1.45 16.10
N PHE A 261 5.21 0.51 15.88
CA PHE A 261 5.28 -0.47 14.80
C PHE A 261 5.38 0.23 13.43
N TYR A 262 4.52 1.22 13.14
CA TYR A 262 4.54 1.98 11.89
C TYR A 262 5.40 3.26 11.92
N TYR A 263 6.20 3.48 12.96
CA TYR A 263 6.89 4.75 13.22
C TYR A 263 7.68 5.26 12.01
N MET A 264 8.41 4.36 11.36
CA MET A 264 9.22 4.71 10.19
C MET A 264 8.39 5.23 9.01
N ASP A 265 7.18 4.71 8.79
CA ASP A 265 6.29 5.20 7.75
C ASP A 265 5.71 6.58 8.13
N TYR A 266 5.35 6.79 9.41
CA TYR A 266 4.93 8.11 9.89
C TYR A 266 6.00 9.18 9.66
N LEU A 267 7.23 8.87 10.08
CA LEU A 267 8.37 9.78 9.96
C LEU A 267 8.73 10.06 8.51
N MET A 268 8.89 9.00 7.70
CA MET A 268 9.37 9.09 6.32
C MET A 268 8.41 9.85 5.40
N PHE A 269 7.10 9.77 5.67
CA PHE A 269 6.08 10.38 4.83
C PHE A 269 5.40 11.59 5.46
N ASN A 270 5.98 12.10 6.56
CA ASN A 270 5.52 13.29 7.27
C ASN A 270 4.03 13.21 7.61
N TYR A 271 3.63 12.11 8.25
CA TYR A 271 2.30 12.00 8.87
C TYR A 271 2.39 12.40 10.34
N SER A 272 1.40 13.15 10.81
CA SER A 272 1.26 13.46 12.22
C SER A 272 1.01 12.20 13.04
N LYS A 273 1.54 12.15 14.25
CA LYS A 273 1.17 11.11 15.22
C LYS A 273 -0.35 11.20 15.49
N PRO A 274 -1.09 10.08 15.37
CA PRO A 274 -2.54 10.05 15.53
C PRO A 274 -2.99 10.13 17.00
#